data_AF-A0A9N9Q2M5-F1
#
_entry.id   AF-A0A9N9Q2M5-F1
#
_cell.length_a   1.000
_cell.length_b   1.000
_cell.length_c   1.000
_cell.angle_alpha   90.00
_cell.angle_beta   90.00
_cell.angle_gamma   90.00
#
_symmetry.space_group_name_H-M   'P 1'
#
loop_
_entity.id
_entity.type
_entity.pdbx_description
1 polymer ?
#
loop_
_entity_poly.entity_id
_entity_poly.type
_entity_poly.pdbx_seq_one_letter_code
_entity_poly.pdbx_strand_id
1 'polypeptide(L)'
;MSCILLCVDILFVCDETYDIADLYDRIVTNSPTSTIPGEKPIIQRIEVPLTFDAEFFQKLQDEVEILESLQVGEQKALVGEISALSNDMTALAKPSRFRKTDLYRWRELFEIYLQAMVFFSTHELDHGSRNSGSAAKQLQWFQSEIMRRGIISSFKLPASRQAFERFVNINITLLRNLKFQEINQTAISKILKKFDKRTHLGAQSKFPKLIGSAITMSEDMAKAVCSQLSQELIKKVPQLDDYMCPICFTIAWRPVRMACKHILCISCAVTLQRKRQRFCPLCRGDVILKADADNIDSEVENFIEKYFPKEAREKRIAVETERGKEQFGESYKHPSEQRCVVM
;
A
#
# COMPACT_ATOMS: atom_id res chain seq x y z
N MET A 1 17.57 -7.37 -19.79
CA MET A 1 16.10 -7.59 -19.87
C MET A 1 15.69 -9.06 -19.68
N SER A 2 16.57 -10.06 -19.86
CA SER A 2 16.17 -11.48 -19.76
C SER A 2 16.40 -12.16 -18.40
N CYS A 3 17.19 -11.59 -17.47
CA CYS A 3 17.48 -12.26 -16.18
C CYS A 3 16.41 -12.08 -15.08
N ILE A 4 15.48 -11.14 -15.23
CA ILE A 4 14.48 -10.83 -14.16
C ILE A 4 13.25 -11.76 -14.25
N LEU A 5 12.96 -12.28 -15.45
CA LEU A 5 11.85 -13.20 -15.71
C LEU A 5 12.08 -14.61 -15.11
N LEU A 6 13.33 -15.05 -14.99
CA LEU A 6 13.68 -16.40 -14.56
C LEU A 6 13.56 -16.69 -13.05
N CYS A 7 13.36 -15.66 -12.20
CA CYS A 7 13.31 -15.87 -10.75
C CYS A 7 11.93 -16.29 -10.21
N VAL A 8 10.85 -16.15 -11.00
CA VAL A 8 9.47 -16.38 -10.50
C VAL A 8 9.01 -17.82 -10.76
N ASP A 9 9.57 -18.49 -11.77
CA ASP A 9 9.12 -19.82 -12.21
C ASP A 9 9.61 -21.01 -11.36
N ILE A 10 10.53 -20.79 -10.39
CA ILE A 10 11.19 -21.87 -9.64
C ILE A 10 10.43 -22.31 -8.37
N LEU A 11 9.37 -21.62 -7.96
CA LEU A 11 8.67 -21.87 -6.67
C LEU A 11 7.52 -22.89 -6.73
N PHE A 12 7.37 -23.65 -7.82
CA PHE A 12 6.15 -24.42 -8.12
C PHE A 12 6.36 -25.94 -8.19
N VAL A 13 6.94 -26.59 -7.17
CA VAL A 13 6.89 -28.06 -7.10
C VAL A 13 6.83 -28.58 -5.65
N CYS A 14 5.91 -29.52 -5.42
CA CYS A 14 5.77 -30.51 -4.33
C CYS A 14 4.91 -30.15 -3.10
N ASP A 15 3.70 -30.72 -3.01
CA ASP A 15 3.30 -31.55 -1.84
C ASP A 15 2.09 -32.44 -2.21
N GLU A 16 2.32 -33.77 -2.27
CA GLU A 16 1.30 -34.83 -2.39
C GLU A 16 1.14 -35.55 -1.04
N THR A 17 -0.14 -35.80 -0.72
CA THR A 17 -0.80 -36.73 0.24
C THR A 17 0.00 -37.74 1.07
N TYR A 18 -0.41 -37.96 2.33
CA TYR A 18 -0.62 -39.32 2.91
C TYR A 18 -1.55 -39.29 4.14
N ASP A 19 -2.49 -40.23 4.14
CA ASP A 19 -3.59 -40.42 5.10
C ASP A 19 -3.16 -41.39 6.23
N ILE A 20 -3.41 -41.05 7.51
CA ILE A 20 -3.07 -41.87 8.69
C ILE A 20 -4.30 -41.97 9.61
N ALA A 21 -5.41 -42.45 9.08
CA ALA A 21 -6.60 -42.77 9.85
C ALA A 21 -6.61 -44.21 10.41
N ASP A 22 -5.73 -45.10 9.93
CA ASP A 22 -5.95 -46.56 10.10
C ASP A 22 -5.16 -47.23 11.24
N LEU A 23 -4.48 -46.45 12.11
CA LEU A 23 -3.63 -47.02 13.17
C LEU A 23 -4.17 -46.84 14.60
N TYR A 24 -5.31 -46.17 14.78
CA TYR A 24 -5.84 -45.85 16.12
C TYR A 24 -6.90 -46.84 16.62
N ASP A 25 -7.51 -47.64 15.75
CA ASP A 25 -8.66 -48.50 16.09
C ASP A 25 -8.30 -49.91 16.60
N ARG A 26 -7.00 -50.22 16.78
CA ARG A 26 -6.56 -51.58 17.17
C ARG A 26 -6.04 -51.74 18.60
N ILE A 27 -6.13 -50.72 19.46
CA ILE A 27 -5.53 -50.79 20.82
C ILE A 27 -6.56 -50.82 21.96
N VAL A 28 -7.85 -50.56 21.70
CA VAL A 28 -8.85 -50.45 22.78
C VAL A 28 -9.97 -51.47 22.63
N THR A 29 -9.73 -52.72 23.02
CA THR A 29 -10.76 -53.61 23.62
C THR A 29 -10.08 -54.85 24.22
N ASN A 30 -10.41 -55.14 25.49
CA ASN A 30 -10.10 -56.32 26.34
C ASN A 30 -9.21 -55.94 27.55
N SER A 31 -9.60 -56.06 28.83
CA SER A 31 -10.73 -56.73 29.49
C SER A 31 -10.89 -56.15 30.94
N PRO A 32 -11.48 -56.84 31.94
CA PRO A 32 -12.71 -56.41 32.61
C PRO A 32 -12.50 -55.84 34.02
N THR A 33 -13.48 -55.09 34.48
CA THR A 33 -13.58 -54.49 35.81
C THR A 33 -14.00 -55.53 36.86
N SER A 34 -13.19 -55.75 37.88
CA SER A 34 -13.63 -56.34 39.15
C SER A 34 -13.28 -55.38 40.30
N THR A 35 -14.31 -54.77 40.87
CA THR A 35 -14.22 -53.80 41.96
C THR A 35 -14.30 -54.53 43.30
N ILE A 36 -13.26 -54.44 44.12
CA ILE A 36 -13.29 -54.80 45.54
C ILE A 36 -13.39 -53.48 46.35
N PRO A 37 -14.35 -53.32 47.28
CA PRO A 37 -14.49 -52.08 48.05
C PRO A 37 -13.60 -52.12 49.30
N GLY A 38 -12.59 -51.25 49.36
CA GLY A 38 -11.79 -51.06 50.58
C GLY A 38 -10.47 -50.29 50.46
N GLU A 39 -9.93 -50.06 49.26
CA GLU A 39 -8.64 -49.37 49.11
C GLU A 39 -8.81 -47.86 48.88
N LYS A 40 -8.14 -47.06 49.72
CA LYS A 40 -7.92 -45.64 49.44
C LYS A 40 -7.29 -45.51 48.05
N PRO A 41 -7.71 -44.53 47.22
CA PRO A 41 -7.18 -44.39 45.88
C PRO A 41 -5.66 -44.31 45.95
N ILE A 42 -4.99 -45.25 45.30
CA ILE A 42 -3.53 -45.30 45.23
C ILE A 42 -3.11 -44.08 44.39
N ILE A 43 -2.67 -43.03 45.07
CA ILE A 43 -2.15 -41.83 44.40
C ILE A 43 -0.76 -42.18 43.90
N GLN A 44 -0.66 -42.57 42.63
CA GLN A 44 0.62 -42.81 41.97
C GLN A 44 1.15 -41.46 41.46
N ARG A 45 2.18 -40.94 42.14
CA ARG A 45 2.92 -39.76 41.65
C ARG A 45 3.84 -40.19 40.52
N ILE A 46 3.58 -39.69 39.33
CA ILE A 46 4.44 -39.87 38.15
C ILE A 46 5.20 -38.57 37.94
N GLU A 47 6.53 -38.62 37.99
CA GLU A 47 7.39 -37.48 37.67
C GLU A 47 7.84 -37.61 36.21
N VAL A 48 7.44 -36.66 35.38
CA VAL A 48 7.85 -36.58 33.97
C VAL A 48 8.91 -35.48 33.85
N PRO A 49 10.20 -35.82 33.69
CA PRO A 49 11.24 -34.82 33.50
C PRO A 49 11.12 -34.17 32.13
N LEU A 50 10.92 -32.85 32.10
CA LEU A 50 10.73 -32.04 30.88
C LEU A 50 12.04 -31.47 30.31
N THR A 51 13.19 -32.12 30.57
CA THR A 51 14.51 -31.61 30.21
C THR A 51 14.68 -31.44 28.69
N PHE A 52 14.23 -32.42 27.92
CA PHE A 52 14.26 -32.36 26.45
C PHE A 52 13.31 -31.30 25.88
N ASP A 53 12.16 -31.09 26.51
CA ASP A 53 11.21 -30.06 26.10
C ASP A 53 11.79 -28.66 26.33
N ALA A 54 12.45 -28.46 27.48
CA ALA A 54 13.15 -27.21 27.79
C ALA A 54 14.27 -26.92 26.78
N GLU A 55 15.10 -27.91 26.45
CA GLU A 55 16.13 -27.76 25.41
C GLU A 55 15.52 -27.47 24.02
N PHE A 56 14.43 -28.15 23.67
CA PHE A 56 13.73 -27.93 22.41
C PHE A 56 13.23 -26.49 22.30
N PHE A 57 12.55 -25.99 23.33
CA PHE A 57 12.02 -24.62 23.33
C PHE A 57 13.10 -23.57 23.40
N GLN A 58 14.22 -23.83 24.09
CA GLN A 58 15.37 -22.92 24.06
C GLN A 58 15.90 -22.77 22.63
N LYS A 59 16.16 -23.88 21.93
CA LYS A 59 16.63 -23.83 20.54
C LYS A 59 15.64 -23.14 19.62
N LEU A 60 14.34 -23.43 19.79
CA LEU A 60 13.31 -22.81 18.97
C LEU A 60 13.19 -21.31 19.25
N GLN A 61 13.35 -20.88 20.49
CA GLN A 61 13.38 -19.47 20.86
C GLN A 61 14.60 -18.77 20.24
N ASP A 62 15.80 -19.35 20.35
CA ASP A 62 17.03 -18.79 19.78
C ASP A 62 16.89 -18.56 18.26
N GLU A 63 16.33 -19.53 17.53
CA GLU A 63 16.07 -19.41 16.09
C GLU A 63 15.04 -18.31 15.77
N VAL A 64 14.00 -18.16 16.59
CA VAL A 64 13.00 -17.09 16.38
C VAL A 64 13.57 -15.71 16.68
N GLU A 65 14.45 -15.57 17.68
CA GLU A 65 15.15 -14.31 17.98
C GLU A 65 16.10 -13.90 16.85
N ILE A 66 16.75 -14.87 16.19
CA ILE A 66 17.55 -14.62 14.99
C ILE A 66 16.67 -14.11 13.83
N LEU A 67 15.50 -14.72 13.62
CA LEU A 67 14.55 -14.28 12.60
C LEU A 67 14.05 -12.85 12.84
N GLU A 68 13.75 -12.50 14.08
CA GLU A 68 13.33 -11.14 14.45
C GLU A 68 14.45 -10.13 14.19
N SER A 69 15.69 -10.45 14.60
CA SER A 69 16.85 -9.59 14.37
C SER A 69 17.12 -9.35 12.87
N LEU A 70 16.99 -10.41 12.06
CA LEU A 70 17.11 -10.31 10.60
C LEU A 70 16.01 -9.41 10.02
N GLN A 71 14.77 -9.60 10.45
CA GLN A 71 13.65 -8.82 9.95
C GLN A 71 13.77 -7.32 10.29
N VAL A 72 14.20 -6.99 11.50
CA VAL A 72 14.45 -5.58 11.90
C VAL A 72 15.54 -4.96 11.04
N GLY A 73 16.62 -5.70 10.75
CA GLY A 73 17.69 -5.27 9.87
C GLY A 73 17.20 -4.96 8.45
N GLU A 74 16.45 -5.89 7.85
CA GLU A 74 15.88 -5.75 6.51
C GLU A 74 14.88 -4.59 6.42
N GLN A 75 13.99 -4.46 7.42
CA GLN A 75 13.04 -3.34 7.49
C GLN A 75 13.79 -2.00 7.51
N LYS A 76 14.83 -1.88 8.34
CA LYS A 76 15.64 -0.66 8.43
C LYS A 76 16.33 -0.33 7.11
N ALA A 77 16.88 -1.34 6.42
CA ALA A 77 17.51 -1.16 5.12
C ALA A 77 16.50 -0.67 4.06
N LEU A 78 15.33 -1.30 3.99
CA LEU A 78 14.26 -0.91 3.07
C LEU A 78 13.75 0.51 3.33
N VAL A 79 13.51 0.89 4.58
CA VAL A 79 13.10 2.25 4.95
C VAL A 79 14.17 3.27 4.57
N GLY A 80 15.45 2.94 4.76
CA GLY A 80 16.57 3.76 4.31
C GLY A 80 16.57 3.99 2.79
N GLU A 81 16.43 2.92 2.01
CA GLU A 81 16.38 2.99 0.54
C GLU A 81 15.17 3.79 0.03
N ILE A 82 14.01 3.63 0.64
CA ILE A 82 12.80 4.41 0.31
C ILE A 82 13.01 5.89 0.58
N SER A 83 13.66 6.23 1.69
CA SER A 83 13.96 7.61 2.04
C SER A 83 14.95 8.24 1.05
N ALA A 84 16.00 7.49 0.67
CA ALA A 84 16.95 7.92 -0.35
C ALA A 84 16.28 8.12 -1.71
N LEU A 85 15.45 7.16 -2.14
CA LEU A 85 14.70 7.24 -3.39
C LEU A 85 13.71 8.42 -3.39
N SER A 86 13.06 8.70 -2.26
CA SER A 86 12.16 9.84 -2.09
C SER A 86 12.85 11.18 -2.32
N ASN A 87 14.06 11.33 -1.78
CA ASN A 87 14.85 12.54 -1.97
C ASN A 87 15.24 12.74 -3.45
N ASP A 88 15.68 11.67 -4.11
CA ASP A 88 15.99 11.71 -5.55
C ASP A 88 14.73 12.05 -6.37
N MET A 89 13.59 11.44 -6.01
CA MET A 89 12.32 11.65 -6.69
C MET A 89 11.86 13.09 -6.59
N THR A 90 12.01 13.70 -5.42
CA THR A 90 11.65 15.10 -5.18
C THR A 90 12.42 16.02 -6.13
N ALA A 91 13.69 15.73 -6.43
CA ALA A 91 14.47 16.49 -7.39
C ALA A 91 14.01 16.25 -8.85
N LEU A 92 13.69 15.01 -9.21
CA LEU A 92 13.26 14.62 -10.56
C LEU A 92 11.85 15.11 -10.92
N ALA A 93 10.97 15.13 -9.93
CA ALA A 93 9.57 15.57 -10.05
C ALA A 93 9.39 17.07 -9.79
N LYS A 94 10.45 17.82 -9.43
CA LYS A 94 10.35 19.26 -9.20
C LYS A 94 10.08 20.01 -10.51
N PRO A 95 9.00 20.79 -10.61
CA PRO A 95 8.77 21.66 -11.76
C PRO A 95 9.90 22.68 -11.90
N SER A 96 10.41 22.82 -13.12
CA SER A 96 11.41 23.83 -13.46
C SER A 96 11.06 24.45 -14.81
N ARG A 97 11.18 25.78 -14.91
CA ARG A 97 10.99 26.50 -16.18
C ARG A 97 12.14 26.25 -17.17
N PHE A 98 13.34 25.96 -16.66
CA PHE A 98 14.56 25.88 -17.47
C PHE A 98 15.13 24.47 -17.59
N ARG A 99 14.74 23.54 -16.70
CA ARG A 99 15.24 22.16 -16.70
C ARG A 99 14.14 21.19 -17.11
N LYS A 100 14.53 20.13 -17.81
CA LYS A 100 13.64 19.00 -18.09
C LYS A 100 13.22 18.35 -16.76
N THR A 101 11.95 17.97 -16.67
CA THR A 101 11.38 17.21 -15.56
C THR A 101 10.53 16.09 -16.10
N ASP A 102 10.49 14.98 -15.37
CA ASP A 102 9.66 13.81 -15.66
C ASP A 102 8.43 13.73 -14.72
N LEU A 103 8.05 14.83 -14.04
CA LEU A 103 6.93 14.91 -13.10
C LEU A 103 5.66 14.18 -13.57
N TYR A 104 5.15 14.47 -14.76
CA TYR A 104 3.93 13.85 -15.28
C TYR A 104 4.06 12.34 -15.50
N ARG A 105 5.26 11.85 -15.85
CA ARG A 105 5.51 10.41 -16.04
C ARG A 105 5.57 9.71 -14.70
N TRP A 106 6.15 10.36 -13.70
CA TRP A 106 6.15 9.87 -12.32
C TRP A 106 4.74 9.84 -11.72
N ARG A 107 3.91 10.83 -12.00
CA ARG A 107 2.47 10.80 -11.63
C ARG A 107 1.77 9.59 -12.22
N GLU A 108 1.85 9.43 -13.54
CA GLU A 108 1.22 8.30 -14.23
C GLU A 108 1.73 6.95 -13.69
N LEU A 109 3.03 6.84 -13.41
CA LEU A 109 3.60 5.64 -12.81
C LEU A 109 3.03 5.35 -11.41
N PHE A 110 2.94 6.36 -10.54
CA PHE A 110 2.43 6.19 -9.19
C PHE A 110 0.93 5.95 -9.16
N GLU A 111 0.17 6.51 -10.08
CA GLU A 111 -1.26 6.21 -10.25
C GLU A 111 -1.47 4.73 -10.56
N ILE A 112 -0.71 4.17 -11.51
CA ILE A 112 -0.77 2.74 -11.85
C ILE A 112 -0.31 1.88 -10.67
N TYR A 113 0.73 2.30 -9.95
CA TYR A 113 1.21 1.57 -8.78
C TYR A 113 0.17 1.55 -7.64
N LEU A 114 -0.49 2.68 -7.38
CA LEU A 114 -1.57 2.78 -6.40
C LEU A 114 -2.75 1.87 -6.80
N GLN A 115 -3.10 1.85 -8.09
CA GLN A 115 -4.15 0.97 -8.61
C GLN A 115 -3.78 -0.51 -8.47
N ALA A 116 -2.50 -0.87 -8.59
CA ALA A 116 -2.04 -2.25 -8.47
C ALA A 116 -2.28 -2.83 -7.07
N MET A 117 -2.31 -1.99 -6.02
CA MET A 117 -2.59 -2.44 -4.65
C MET A 117 -1.78 -3.69 -4.25
N VAL A 118 -0.46 -3.63 -4.52
CA VAL A 118 0.42 -4.81 -4.59
C VAL A 118 0.42 -5.61 -3.28
N PHE A 119 0.51 -4.95 -2.14
CA PHE A 119 0.61 -5.63 -0.84
C PHE A 119 -0.67 -5.54 0.00
N PHE A 120 -1.54 -4.58 -0.28
CA PHE A 120 -2.78 -4.34 0.46
C PHE A 120 -3.89 -3.99 -0.50
N SER A 121 -5.04 -4.64 -0.35
CA SER A 121 -6.26 -4.30 -1.10
C SER A 121 -7.21 -3.47 -0.25
N THR A 122 -7.89 -2.51 -0.87
CA THR A 122 -9.01 -1.77 -0.28
C THR A 122 -10.36 -2.18 -0.88
N HIS A 123 -10.38 -3.15 -1.80
CA HIS A 123 -11.65 -3.66 -2.34
C HIS A 123 -12.44 -4.44 -1.28
N GLU A 124 -13.76 -4.42 -1.38
CA GLU A 124 -14.66 -5.06 -0.42
C GLU A 124 -14.45 -6.57 -0.29
N LEU A 125 -14.09 -7.25 -1.39
CA LEU A 125 -13.99 -8.72 -1.44
C LEU A 125 -12.66 -9.27 -0.91
N ASP A 126 -11.56 -8.52 -1.03
CA ASP A 126 -10.21 -8.96 -0.66
C ASP A 126 -9.49 -7.94 0.24
N HIS A 127 -10.25 -7.15 1.00
CA HIS A 127 -9.75 -6.11 1.89
C HIS A 127 -8.67 -6.63 2.85
N GLY A 128 -7.55 -5.91 2.90
CA GLY A 128 -6.45 -6.18 3.83
C GLY A 128 -5.18 -6.67 3.13
N SER A 129 -4.35 -7.36 3.92
CA SER A 129 -3.01 -7.78 3.52
C SER A 129 -3.05 -8.93 2.50
N ARG A 130 -2.25 -8.82 1.44
CA ARG A 130 -2.11 -9.88 0.43
C ARG A 130 -1.02 -10.87 0.82
N ASN A 131 -1.24 -12.15 0.50
CA ASN A 131 -0.17 -13.16 0.53
C ASN A 131 0.82 -12.97 -0.62
N SER A 132 1.98 -13.62 -0.54
CA SER A 132 3.07 -13.53 -1.51
C SER A 132 2.62 -13.88 -2.92
N GLY A 133 1.79 -14.90 -3.11
CA GLY A 133 1.30 -15.31 -4.43
C GLY A 133 0.41 -14.24 -5.08
N SER A 134 -0.46 -13.62 -4.28
CA SER A 134 -1.35 -12.55 -4.76
C SER A 134 -0.58 -11.26 -5.02
N ALA A 135 0.37 -10.90 -4.15
CA ALA A 135 1.23 -9.74 -4.32
C ALA A 135 2.14 -9.87 -5.56
N ALA A 136 2.67 -11.06 -5.82
CA ALA A 136 3.43 -11.35 -7.03
C ALA A 136 2.62 -11.10 -8.31
N LYS A 137 1.36 -11.57 -8.35
CA LYS A 137 0.45 -11.33 -9.47
C LYS A 137 0.18 -9.84 -9.70
N GLN A 138 -0.03 -9.07 -8.63
CA GLN A 138 -0.26 -7.63 -8.75
C GLN A 138 1.00 -6.87 -9.19
N LEU A 139 2.18 -7.27 -8.71
CA LEU A 139 3.44 -6.68 -9.15
C LEU A 139 3.72 -7.00 -10.64
N GLN A 140 3.35 -8.19 -11.09
CA GLN A 140 3.41 -8.55 -12.51
C GLN A 140 2.43 -7.71 -13.34
N TRP A 141 1.19 -7.55 -12.87
CA TRP A 141 0.21 -6.67 -13.52
C TRP A 141 0.75 -5.24 -13.66
N PHE A 142 1.31 -4.68 -12.58
CA PHE A 142 1.94 -3.36 -12.59
C PHE A 142 3.02 -3.27 -13.67
N GLN A 143 3.94 -4.24 -13.73
CA GLN A 143 5.00 -4.25 -14.75
C GLN A 143 4.44 -4.33 -16.18
N SER A 144 3.46 -5.20 -16.41
CA SER A 144 2.78 -5.33 -17.71
C SER A 144 2.11 -4.01 -18.12
N GLU A 145 1.46 -3.32 -17.20
CA GLU A 145 0.77 -2.07 -17.47
C GLU A 145 1.75 -0.92 -17.77
N ILE A 146 2.86 -0.84 -17.02
CA ILE A 146 3.96 0.10 -17.29
C ILE A 146 4.57 -0.12 -18.68
N MET A 147 4.76 -1.38 -19.09
CA MET A 147 5.25 -1.73 -20.43
C MET A 147 4.24 -1.37 -21.52
N ARG A 148 2.97 -1.72 -21.32
CA ARG A 148 1.87 -1.44 -22.26
C ARG A 148 1.74 0.05 -22.57
N ARG A 149 1.90 0.91 -21.55
CA ARG A 149 1.85 2.37 -21.70
C ARG A 149 3.16 3.00 -22.15
N GLY A 150 4.27 2.24 -22.19
CA GLY A 150 5.57 2.76 -22.59
C GLY A 150 6.15 3.81 -21.64
N ILE A 151 5.83 3.76 -20.34
CA ILE A 151 6.22 4.79 -19.39
C ILE A 151 7.75 4.85 -19.24
N ILE A 152 8.41 3.69 -19.17
CA ILE A 152 9.87 3.59 -18.98
C ILE A 152 10.63 4.25 -20.15
N SER A 153 10.20 3.96 -21.38
CA SER A 153 10.81 4.53 -22.58
C SER A 153 10.51 6.03 -22.70
N SER A 154 9.38 6.48 -22.14
CA SER A 154 9.01 7.89 -22.16
C SER A 154 9.94 8.78 -21.32
N PHE A 155 10.59 8.26 -20.26
CA PHE A 155 11.44 9.05 -19.35
C PHE A 155 12.53 9.82 -20.11
N LYS A 156 12.60 11.13 -19.85
CA LYS A 156 13.56 12.05 -20.48
C LYS A 156 14.90 12.07 -19.75
N LEU A 157 14.90 11.84 -18.44
CA LEU A 157 16.08 11.88 -17.60
C LEU A 157 16.61 10.46 -17.34
N PRO A 158 17.91 10.19 -17.61
CA PRO A 158 18.52 8.90 -17.26
C PRO A 158 18.38 8.54 -15.78
N ALA A 159 18.49 9.55 -14.91
CA ALA A 159 18.29 9.40 -13.46
C ALA A 159 16.87 8.92 -13.11
N SER A 160 15.85 9.23 -13.91
CA SER A 160 14.50 8.69 -13.67
C SER A 160 14.41 7.20 -13.97
N ARG A 161 15.16 6.70 -14.96
CA ARG A 161 15.23 5.25 -15.23
C ARG A 161 15.92 4.50 -14.09
N GLN A 162 17.01 5.05 -13.56
CA GLN A 162 17.71 4.49 -12.41
C GLN A 162 16.83 4.49 -11.14
N ALA A 163 16.12 5.59 -10.89
CA ALA A 163 15.17 5.68 -9.79
C ALA A 163 14.03 4.67 -9.94
N PHE A 164 13.53 4.43 -11.15
CA PHE A 164 12.54 3.40 -11.42
C PHE A 164 13.07 1.98 -11.15
N GLU A 165 14.29 1.66 -11.58
CA GLU A 165 14.92 0.36 -11.27
C GLU A 165 15.03 0.13 -9.76
N ARG A 166 15.44 1.16 -9.01
CA ARG A 166 15.47 1.11 -7.54
C ARG A 166 14.07 0.91 -6.94
N PHE A 167 13.06 1.61 -7.46
CA PHE A 167 11.67 1.43 -7.03
C PHE A 167 11.18 -0.01 -7.23
N VAL A 168 11.46 -0.60 -8.39
CA VAL A 168 11.09 -2.00 -8.68
C VAL A 168 11.85 -2.95 -7.75
N ASN A 169 13.13 -2.72 -7.52
CA ASN A 169 13.94 -3.55 -6.62
C ASN A 169 13.41 -3.53 -5.18
N ILE A 170 13.00 -2.37 -4.66
CA ILE A 170 12.36 -2.25 -3.34
C ILE A 170 11.11 -3.15 -3.27
N ASN A 171 10.26 -3.11 -4.30
CA ASN A 171 9.05 -3.94 -4.36
C ASN A 171 9.36 -5.44 -4.45
N ILE A 172 10.38 -5.83 -5.20
CA ILE A 172 10.83 -7.23 -5.28
C ILE A 172 11.37 -7.70 -3.93
N THR A 173 12.18 -6.88 -3.25
CA THR A 173 12.71 -7.20 -1.93
C THR A 173 11.59 -7.32 -0.89
N LEU A 174 10.56 -6.48 -0.95
CA LEU A 174 9.37 -6.61 -0.12
C LEU A 174 8.63 -7.92 -0.37
N LEU A 175 8.42 -8.28 -1.63
CA LEU A 175 7.78 -9.56 -2.00
C LEU A 175 8.58 -10.76 -1.50
N ARG A 176 9.92 -10.71 -1.60
CA ARG A 176 10.81 -11.76 -1.09
C ARG A 176 10.72 -11.89 0.43
N ASN A 177 10.73 -10.77 1.15
CA ASN A 177 10.57 -10.77 2.60
C ASN A 177 9.20 -11.33 3.02
N LEU A 178 8.13 -10.93 2.34
CA LEU A 178 6.78 -11.49 2.56
C LEU A 178 6.78 -13.01 2.35
N LYS A 179 7.41 -13.50 1.27
CA LYS A 179 7.51 -14.94 0.98
C LYS A 179 8.33 -15.68 2.04
N PHE A 180 9.47 -15.11 2.45
CA PHE A 180 10.34 -15.66 3.49
C PHE A 180 9.57 -15.84 4.81
N GLN A 181 8.79 -14.83 5.19
CA GLN A 181 7.96 -14.86 6.39
C GLN A 181 6.89 -15.95 6.35
N GLU A 182 6.16 -16.07 5.23
CA GLU A 182 5.15 -17.13 5.08
C GLU A 182 5.75 -18.54 5.21
N ILE A 183 6.95 -18.75 4.66
CA ILE A 183 7.68 -20.01 4.76
C ILE A 183 8.05 -20.27 6.23
N ASN A 184 8.60 -19.28 6.94
CA ASN A 184 8.99 -19.43 8.34
C ASN A 184 7.80 -19.66 9.27
N GLN A 185 6.68 -18.95 9.08
CA GLN A 185 5.45 -19.20 9.83
C GLN A 185 4.93 -20.62 9.63
N THR A 186 4.96 -21.10 8.38
CA THR A 186 4.56 -22.48 8.05
C THR A 186 5.49 -23.50 8.72
N ALA A 187 6.81 -23.25 8.70
CA ALA A 187 7.80 -24.12 9.32
C ALA A 187 7.60 -24.20 10.85
N ILE A 188 7.48 -23.06 11.53
CA ILE A 188 7.24 -23.00 12.99
C ILE A 188 5.94 -23.73 13.35
N SER A 189 4.85 -23.51 12.59
CA SER A 189 3.58 -24.22 12.80
C SER A 189 3.73 -25.74 12.64
N LYS A 190 4.43 -26.19 11.59
CA LYS A 190 4.72 -27.63 11.37
C LYS A 190 5.61 -28.22 12.47
N ILE A 191 6.59 -27.46 12.98
CA ILE A 191 7.47 -27.86 14.09
C ILE A 191 6.64 -28.06 15.37
N LEU A 192 5.82 -27.07 15.75
CA LEU A 192 4.97 -27.13 16.93
C LEU A 192 3.93 -28.26 16.84
N LYS A 193 3.31 -28.45 15.66
CA LYS A 193 2.40 -29.58 15.42
C LYS A 193 3.10 -30.93 15.58
N LYS A 194 4.35 -31.04 15.12
CA LYS A 194 5.14 -32.28 15.26
C LYS A 194 5.56 -32.53 16.71
N PHE A 195 5.86 -31.47 17.47
CA PHE A 195 6.11 -31.54 18.91
C PHE A 195 4.87 -32.07 19.63
N ASP A 196 3.71 -31.43 19.43
CA ASP A 196 2.46 -31.83 20.11
C ASP A 196 2.03 -33.26 19.77
N LYS A 197 2.23 -33.70 18.52
CA LYS A 197 1.94 -35.10 18.13
C LYS A 197 2.79 -36.12 18.90
N ARG A 198 3.97 -35.74 19.39
CA ARG A 198 4.89 -36.63 20.11
C ARG A 198 4.75 -36.53 21.62
N THR A 199 4.48 -35.33 22.14
CA THR A 199 4.52 -35.05 23.58
C THR A 199 3.15 -34.87 24.22
N HIS A 200 2.10 -34.59 23.42
CA HIS A 200 0.76 -34.26 23.90
C HIS A 200 0.69 -33.04 24.85
N LEU A 201 1.70 -32.16 24.82
CA LEU A 201 1.82 -31.01 25.73
C LEU A 201 1.07 -29.74 25.27
N GLY A 202 0.52 -29.73 24.05
CA GLY A 202 -0.36 -28.66 23.56
C GLY A 202 0.31 -27.31 23.31
N ALA A 203 1.60 -27.31 22.99
CA ALA A 203 2.43 -26.15 22.74
C ALA A 203 1.99 -25.33 21.52
N GLN A 204 1.39 -25.95 20.49
CA GLN A 204 0.93 -25.26 19.28
C GLN A 204 -0.03 -24.10 19.58
N SER A 205 -0.83 -24.21 20.65
CA SER A 205 -1.81 -23.19 21.04
C SER A 205 -1.22 -22.09 21.95
N LYS A 206 -0.12 -22.37 22.64
CA LYS A 206 0.45 -21.50 23.69
C LYS A 206 1.72 -20.80 23.24
N PHE A 207 2.59 -21.51 22.52
CA PHE A 207 3.90 -21.02 22.11
C PHE A 207 3.82 -19.81 21.15
N PRO A 208 2.94 -19.79 20.12
CA PRO A 208 2.82 -18.62 19.26
C PRO A 208 2.32 -17.36 20.00
N LYS A 209 1.60 -17.52 21.12
CA LYS A 209 1.16 -16.38 21.94
C LYS A 209 2.29 -15.83 22.80
N LEU A 210 3.21 -16.69 23.25
CA LEU A 210 4.40 -16.27 23.99
C LEU A 210 5.39 -15.51 23.09
N ILE A 211 5.54 -15.94 21.85
CA ILE A 211 6.46 -15.34 20.88
C ILE A 211 5.69 -14.44 19.89
N GLY A 212 4.53 -13.94 20.31
CA GLY A 212 3.53 -13.30 19.45
C GLY A 212 4.00 -12.07 18.70
N SER A 213 5.11 -11.43 19.08
CA SER A 213 5.73 -10.37 18.29
C SER A 213 6.42 -10.94 17.05
N ALA A 214 7.42 -11.80 17.20
CA ALA A 214 8.29 -12.25 16.11
C ALA A 214 7.54 -12.99 14.97
N ILE A 215 6.44 -13.69 15.30
CA ILE A 215 5.67 -14.46 14.31
C ILE A 215 4.65 -13.58 13.57
N THR A 216 4.09 -12.55 14.21
CA THR A 216 3.07 -11.63 13.62
C THR A 216 3.69 -10.43 12.90
N MET A 217 5.01 -10.20 13.02
CA MET A 217 5.71 -9.08 12.38
C MET A 217 5.61 -9.04 10.84
N SER A 218 5.08 -10.08 10.19
CA SER A 218 4.93 -10.14 8.74
C SER A 218 3.99 -9.06 8.18
N GLU A 219 2.90 -8.77 8.90
CA GLU A 219 1.99 -7.68 8.51
C GLU A 219 2.62 -6.32 8.77
N ASP A 220 3.34 -6.17 9.88
CA ASP A 220 3.85 -4.88 10.34
C ASP A 220 4.95 -4.34 9.44
N MET A 221 5.83 -5.18 8.92
CA MET A 221 6.89 -4.72 8.00
C MET A 221 6.31 -4.25 6.67
N ALA A 222 5.44 -5.06 6.04
CA ALA A 222 4.81 -4.67 4.77
C ALA A 222 3.94 -3.41 4.96
N LYS A 223 3.19 -3.30 6.06
CA LYS A 223 2.38 -2.11 6.39
C LYS A 223 3.27 -0.90 6.63
N ALA A 224 4.33 -1.04 7.42
CA ALA A 224 5.26 0.05 7.73
C ALA A 224 5.96 0.54 6.46
N VAL A 225 6.40 -0.38 5.61
CA VAL A 225 7.09 -0.03 4.37
C VAL A 225 6.13 0.58 3.34
N CYS A 226 4.92 0.04 3.16
CA CYS A 226 3.91 0.64 2.27
C CYS A 226 3.42 1.99 2.79
N SER A 227 3.28 2.16 4.10
CA SER A 227 3.00 3.45 4.73
C SER A 227 4.12 4.43 4.44
N GLN A 228 5.38 4.03 4.64
CA GLN A 228 6.55 4.87 4.34
C GLN A 228 6.62 5.23 2.86
N LEU A 229 6.41 4.27 1.96
CA LEU A 229 6.37 4.49 0.52
C LEU A 229 5.28 5.51 0.15
N SER A 230 4.08 5.37 0.72
CA SER A 230 2.97 6.29 0.48
C SER A 230 3.25 7.69 1.04
N GLN A 231 3.80 7.78 2.26
CA GLN A 231 4.09 9.04 2.93
C GLN A 231 5.27 9.78 2.30
N GLU A 232 6.34 9.08 1.94
CA GLU A 232 7.57 9.68 1.46
C GLU A 232 7.63 9.79 -0.05
N LEU A 233 7.16 8.83 -0.83
CA LEU A 233 7.28 8.91 -2.29
C LEU A 233 6.04 9.54 -2.93
N ILE A 234 4.86 9.06 -2.55
CA ILE A 234 3.63 9.45 -3.22
C ILE A 234 3.23 10.88 -2.81
N LYS A 235 3.26 11.23 -1.52
CA LYS A 235 2.93 12.61 -1.10
C LYS A 235 3.91 13.67 -1.61
N LYS A 236 5.17 13.32 -1.90
CA LYS A 236 6.15 14.28 -2.46
C LYS A 236 5.90 14.58 -3.93
N VAL A 237 5.22 13.68 -4.64
CA VAL A 237 4.80 13.87 -6.03
C VAL A 237 3.31 14.15 -6.04
N PRO A 238 2.89 15.44 -6.11
CA PRO A 238 1.50 15.82 -5.93
C PRO A 238 0.61 15.18 -7.00
N GLN A 239 -0.44 14.48 -6.61
CA GLN A 239 -1.41 13.87 -7.52
C GLN A 239 -2.50 14.86 -7.89
N LEU A 240 -3.14 14.69 -9.04
CA LEU A 240 -4.17 15.63 -9.52
C LEU A 240 -5.41 15.62 -8.61
N ASP A 241 -5.80 14.43 -8.14
CA ASP A 241 -7.00 14.20 -7.35
C ASP A 241 -7.06 15.05 -6.07
N ASP A 242 -5.91 15.27 -5.43
CA ASP A 242 -5.80 16.06 -4.20
C ASP A 242 -6.15 17.56 -4.39
N TYR A 243 -6.14 18.05 -5.63
CA TYR A 243 -6.35 19.47 -5.98
C TYR A 243 -7.60 19.68 -6.84
N MET A 244 -8.46 18.68 -6.97
CA MET A 244 -9.70 18.80 -7.72
C MET A 244 -10.80 19.51 -6.92
N CYS A 245 -11.60 20.31 -7.62
CA CYS A 245 -12.82 20.88 -7.07
C CYS A 245 -13.91 19.78 -7.02
N PRO A 246 -14.56 19.55 -5.86
CA PRO A 246 -15.55 18.48 -5.67
C PRO A 246 -16.86 18.70 -6.44
N ILE A 247 -17.06 19.89 -7.02
CA ILE A 247 -18.28 20.24 -7.75
C ILE A 247 -18.12 19.97 -9.24
N CYS A 248 -16.97 20.34 -9.82
CA CYS A 248 -16.75 20.21 -11.26
C CYS A 248 -15.76 19.11 -11.63
N PHE A 249 -15.14 18.43 -10.64
CA PHE A 249 -14.18 17.34 -10.85
C PHE A 249 -13.01 17.71 -11.77
N THR A 250 -12.61 18.98 -11.72
CA THR A 250 -11.42 19.51 -12.41
C THR A 250 -10.57 20.25 -11.40
N ILE A 251 -9.31 20.55 -11.74
CA ILE A 251 -8.41 21.30 -10.86
C ILE A 251 -9.03 22.59 -10.31
N ALA A 252 -8.80 22.86 -9.03
CA ALA A 252 -9.39 23.98 -8.32
C ALA A 252 -8.72 25.33 -8.68
N TRP A 253 -8.96 25.83 -9.91
CA TRP A 253 -8.43 27.12 -10.37
C TRP A 253 -8.97 28.29 -9.54
N ARG A 254 -8.08 29.17 -9.08
CA ARG A 254 -8.33 30.20 -8.05
C ARG A 254 -9.09 29.59 -6.86
N PRO A 255 -8.44 28.72 -6.07
CA PRO A 255 -9.09 27.98 -5.00
C PRO A 255 -9.62 28.93 -3.92
N VAL A 256 -10.87 28.75 -3.50
CA VAL A 256 -11.51 29.49 -2.41
C VAL A 256 -11.58 28.56 -1.21
N ARG A 257 -10.83 28.88 -0.16
CA ARG A 257 -10.84 28.15 1.11
C ARG A 257 -11.95 28.70 2.00
N MET A 258 -12.99 27.90 2.17
CA MET A 258 -14.14 28.24 3.00
C MET A 258 -13.75 28.26 4.49
N ALA A 259 -14.55 28.91 5.34
CA ALA A 259 -14.36 28.88 6.79
C ALA A 259 -14.36 27.46 7.39
N CYS A 260 -15.04 26.51 6.73
CA CYS A 260 -15.00 25.08 7.06
C CYS A 260 -13.75 24.33 6.54
N LYS A 261 -12.75 25.05 6.02
CA LYS A 261 -11.48 24.57 5.43
C LYS A 261 -11.56 23.81 4.11
N HIS A 262 -12.75 23.47 3.62
CA HIS A 262 -12.94 22.88 2.29
C HIS A 262 -12.64 23.88 1.17
N ILE A 263 -12.06 23.38 0.07
CA ILE A 263 -11.63 24.18 -1.08
C ILE A 263 -12.56 23.93 -2.26
N LEU A 264 -13.01 25.00 -2.92
CA LEU A 264 -13.74 24.97 -4.20
C LEU A 264 -13.00 25.87 -5.21
N CYS A 265 -13.17 25.67 -6.52
CA CYS A 265 -12.72 26.68 -7.49
C CYS A 265 -13.62 27.92 -7.45
N ILE A 266 -13.06 29.08 -7.79
CA ILE A 266 -13.78 30.37 -7.75
C ILE A 266 -15.10 30.33 -8.52
N SER A 267 -15.12 29.72 -9.71
CA SER A 267 -16.32 29.67 -10.55
C SER A 267 -17.44 28.87 -9.90
N CYS A 268 -17.12 27.76 -9.23
CA CYS A 268 -18.11 26.96 -8.51
C CYS A 268 -18.59 27.66 -7.24
N ALA A 269 -17.70 28.33 -6.51
CA ALA A 269 -18.07 29.12 -5.32
C ALA A 269 -19.05 30.25 -5.71
N VAL A 270 -18.73 31.05 -6.74
CA VAL A 270 -19.60 32.12 -7.25
C VAL A 270 -20.93 31.57 -7.75
N THR A 271 -20.92 30.42 -8.44
CA THR A 271 -22.15 29.79 -8.93
C THR A 271 -23.07 29.39 -7.77
N LEU A 272 -22.53 28.83 -6.68
CA LEU A 272 -23.31 28.50 -5.49
C LEU A 272 -23.87 29.75 -4.78
N GLN A 273 -23.07 30.82 -4.71
CA GLN A 273 -23.52 32.10 -4.15
C GLN A 273 -24.65 32.73 -4.98
N ARG A 274 -24.53 32.74 -6.31
CA ARG A 274 -25.60 33.20 -7.24
C ARG A 274 -26.89 32.40 -7.03
N LYS A 275 -26.79 31.09 -6.78
CA LYS A 275 -27.92 30.21 -6.46
C LYS A 275 -28.43 30.33 -5.01
N ARG A 276 -27.88 31.26 -4.21
CA ARG A 276 -28.18 31.45 -2.79
C ARG A 276 -28.03 30.19 -1.92
N GLN A 277 -27.15 29.27 -2.33
CA GLN A 277 -26.84 28.08 -1.54
C GLN A 277 -25.96 28.47 -0.35
N ARG A 278 -26.40 28.13 0.86
CA ARG A 278 -25.71 28.50 2.12
C ARG A 278 -24.67 27.48 2.53
N PHE A 279 -24.97 26.21 2.28
CA PHE A 279 -24.26 25.09 2.85
C PHE A 279 -23.13 24.58 1.96
N CYS A 280 -22.00 24.25 2.57
CA CYS A 280 -20.89 23.57 1.91
C CYS A 280 -21.35 22.19 1.39
N PRO A 281 -21.04 21.81 0.14
CA PRO A 281 -21.44 20.51 -0.41
C PRO A 281 -20.75 19.31 0.29
N LEU A 282 -19.61 19.55 0.96
CA LEU A 282 -18.83 18.49 1.61
C LEU A 282 -19.26 18.26 3.07
N CYS A 283 -19.42 19.33 3.86
CA CYS A 283 -19.70 19.22 5.29
C CYS A 283 -21.04 19.83 5.74
N ARG A 284 -21.80 20.40 4.81
CA ARG A 284 -23.08 21.09 5.08
C ARG A 284 -22.97 22.29 6.03
N GLY A 285 -21.77 22.79 6.33
CA GLY A 285 -21.59 24.01 7.12
C GLY A 285 -22.07 25.27 6.38
N ASP A 286 -22.65 26.22 7.09
CA ASP A 286 -23.14 27.50 6.54
C ASP A 286 -21.98 28.50 6.33
N VAL A 287 -21.34 28.41 5.16
CA VAL A 287 -20.09 29.12 4.85
C VAL A 287 -20.08 29.74 3.46
N ILE A 288 -20.92 29.28 2.52
CA ILE A 288 -20.80 29.66 1.10
C ILE A 288 -21.13 31.14 0.88
N LEU A 289 -22.19 31.64 1.51
CA LEU A 289 -22.59 33.06 1.36
C LEU A 289 -21.69 34.02 2.15
N LYS A 290 -20.87 33.49 3.07
CA LYS A 290 -19.92 34.27 3.87
C LYS A 290 -18.57 34.41 3.19
N ALA A 291 -18.32 33.65 2.12
CA ALA A 291 -17.05 33.67 1.42
C ALA A 291 -16.93 34.92 0.53
N ASP A 292 -15.78 35.59 0.59
CA ASP A 292 -15.45 36.76 -0.22
C ASP A 292 -14.10 36.59 -0.94
N ALA A 293 -13.54 37.68 -1.45
CA ALA A 293 -12.26 37.66 -2.17
C ALA A 293 -11.07 37.32 -1.27
N ASP A 294 -11.16 37.54 0.05
CA ASP A 294 -10.08 37.27 1.01
C ASP A 294 -9.96 35.77 1.30
N ASN A 295 -10.99 34.99 0.97
CA ASN A 295 -10.95 33.52 1.06
C ASN A 295 -10.19 32.83 -0.09
N ILE A 296 -9.64 33.58 -1.04
CA ILE A 296 -8.84 33.01 -2.13
C ILE A 296 -7.50 32.55 -1.56
N ASP A 297 -7.22 31.25 -1.70
CA ASP A 297 -6.01 30.64 -1.21
C ASP A 297 -4.88 30.80 -2.23
N SER A 298 -4.13 31.90 -2.09
CA SER A 298 -3.00 32.19 -2.97
C SER A 298 -1.86 31.17 -2.86
N GLU A 299 -1.70 30.47 -1.73
CA GLU A 299 -0.67 29.44 -1.59
C GLU A 299 -0.98 28.24 -2.47
N VAL A 300 -2.22 27.74 -2.41
CA VAL A 300 -2.69 26.63 -3.26
C VAL A 300 -2.77 27.07 -4.73
N GLU A 301 -3.15 28.31 -5.02
CA GLU A 301 -3.13 28.86 -6.38
C GLU A 301 -1.72 28.80 -6.99
N ASN A 302 -0.72 29.36 -6.31
CA ASN A 302 0.68 29.35 -6.73
C ASN A 302 1.22 27.92 -6.88
N PHE A 303 0.78 27.01 -6.01
CA PHE A 303 1.14 25.60 -6.08
C PHE A 303 0.56 24.94 -7.34
N ILE A 304 -0.73 25.14 -7.60
CA ILE A 304 -1.43 24.62 -8.79
C ILE A 304 -0.77 25.12 -10.07
N GLU A 305 -0.48 26.42 -10.16
CA GLU A 305 0.21 26.99 -11.32
C GLU A 305 1.59 26.37 -11.57
N LYS A 306 2.31 26.04 -10.49
CA LYS A 306 3.67 25.50 -10.58
C LYS A 306 3.68 24.01 -10.90
N TYR A 307 2.86 23.21 -10.24
CA TYR A 307 2.87 21.74 -10.32
C TYR A 307 1.88 21.17 -11.33
N PHE A 308 0.85 21.92 -11.72
CA PHE A 308 -0.17 21.50 -12.68
C PHE A 308 -0.42 22.56 -13.75
N PRO A 309 0.63 23.04 -14.44
CA PRO A 309 0.51 24.18 -15.36
C PRO A 309 -0.41 23.90 -16.55
N LYS A 310 -0.53 22.64 -16.99
CA LYS A 310 -1.40 22.27 -18.13
C LYS A 310 -2.87 22.34 -17.70
N GLU A 311 -3.19 21.66 -16.61
CA GLU A 311 -4.54 21.56 -16.06
C GLU A 311 -5.03 22.94 -15.60
N ALA A 312 -4.15 23.73 -14.95
CA ALA A 312 -4.44 25.10 -14.55
C ALA A 312 -4.75 25.99 -15.76
N ARG A 313 -3.94 25.89 -16.83
CA ARG A 313 -4.16 26.65 -18.07
C ARG A 313 -5.47 26.26 -18.75
N GLU A 314 -5.74 24.97 -18.89
CA GLU A 314 -6.98 24.45 -19.48
C GLU A 314 -8.20 24.92 -18.69
N LYS A 315 -8.16 24.80 -17.36
CA LYS A 315 -9.24 25.27 -16.51
C LYS A 315 -9.43 26.78 -16.56
N ARG A 316 -8.35 27.56 -16.61
CA ARG A 316 -8.41 29.02 -16.77
C ARG A 316 -9.11 29.40 -18.07
N ILE A 317 -8.68 28.81 -19.19
CA ILE A 317 -9.29 29.03 -20.51
C ILE A 317 -10.78 28.67 -20.46
N ALA A 318 -11.15 27.52 -19.90
CA ALA A 318 -12.55 27.13 -19.78
C ALA A 318 -13.38 28.15 -18.97
N VAL A 319 -12.86 28.65 -17.84
CA VAL A 319 -13.55 29.67 -17.03
C VAL A 319 -13.67 31.00 -17.79
N GLU A 320 -12.63 31.42 -18.51
CA GLU A 320 -12.66 32.64 -19.34
C GLU A 320 -13.63 32.51 -20.51
N THR A 321 -13.70 31.34 -21.15
CA THR A 321 -14.66 31.01 -22.20
C THR A 321 -16.09 31.10 -21.70
N GLU A 322 -16.41 30.48 -20.56
CA GLU A 322 -17.76 30.53 -19.98
C GLU A 322 -18.16 31.95 -19.58
N ARG A 323 -17.26 32.72 -18.96
CA ARG A 323 -17.51 34.13 -18.66
C ARG A 323 -17.71 34.97 -19.94
N GLY A 324 -16.93 34.70 -20.99
CA GLY A 324 -17.07 35.38 -22.26
C GLY A 324 -18.40 35.07 -22.94
N LYS A 325 -18.90 33.82 -22.84
CA LYS A 325 -20.24 33.46 -23.31
C LYS A 325 -21.34 34.19 -22.53
N GLU A 326 -21.22 34.30 -21.21
CA GLU A 326 -22.16 35.09 -20.38
C GLU A 326 -22.21 36.57 -20.82
N GLN A 327 -21.06 37.15 -21.22
CA GLN A 327 -20.94 38.57 -21.53
C GLN A 327 -21.21 38.92 -23.00
N PHE A 328 -20.81 38.07 -23.94
CA PHE A 328 -20.80 38.33 -25.39
C PHE A 328 -21.68 37.36 -26.20
N GLY A 329 -22.35 36.41 -25.54
CA GLY A 329 -23.24 35.43 -26.16
C GLY A 329 -22.58 34.07 -26.45
N GLU A 330 -23.40 33.06 -26.74
CA GLU A 330 -22.98 31.64 -26.88
C GLU A 330 -21.94 31.39 -27.97
N SER A 331 -21.82 32.29 -28.95
CA SER A 331 -20.85 32.22 -30.04
C SER A 331 -19.41 32.61 -29.65
N TYR A 332 -19.20 33.14 -28.44
CA TYR A 332 -17.88 33.51 -27.96
C TYR A 332 -16.95 32.29 -27.86
N LYS A 333 -15.75 32.42 -28.43
CA LYS A 333 -14.65 31.46 -28.29
C LYS A 333 -13.41 32.18 -27.77
N HIS A 334 -12.78 31.61 -26.76
CA HIS A 334 -11.59 32.21 -26.20
C HIS A 334 -10.44 32.21 -27.23
N PRO A 335 -9.61 33.27 -27.33
CA PRO A 335 -8.54 33.35 -28.34
C PRO A 335 -7.55 32.18 -28.30
N SER A 336 -7.32 31.58 -27.12
CA SER A 336 -6.45 30.41 -26.99
C SER A 336 -7.06 29.09 -27.49
N GLU A 337 -8.37 29.04 -27.76
CA GLU A 337 -9.06 27.88 -28.33
C GLU A 337 -9.09 27.93 -29.87
N GLN A 338 -8.80 29.10 -30.45
CA GLN A 338 -8.72 29.26 -31.89
C GLN A 338 -7.38 28.70 -32.38
N ARG A 339 -7.41 27.81 -33.37
CA ARG A 339 -6.18 27.41 -34.08
C ARG A 339 -5.65 28.67 -34.77
N CYS A 340 -4.43 29.07 -34.43
CA CYS A 340 -3.75 30.16 -35.11
C CYS A 340 -3.58 29.76 -36.58
N VAL A 341 -4.39 30.35 -37.47
CA VAL A 341 -4.18 30.26 -38.92
C VAL A 341 -3.30 31.45 -39.27
N VAL A 342 -1.98 31.23 -39.28
CA VAL A 342 -1.07 32.20 -39.90
C VAL A 342 -1.28 32.03 -41.40
N MET A 343 -1.86 33.06 -42.05
CA MET A 343 -1.92 33.16 -43.52
C MET A 343 -0.57 33.58 -44.08
#